data_AF-A0A370DZP7-F1
#
_entry.id   AF-A0A370DZP7-F1
#
_cell.length_a   1.000
_cell.length_b   1.000
_cell.length_c   1.000
_cell.angle_alpha   90.00
_cell.angle_beta   90.00
_cell.angle_gamma   90.00
#
_symmetry.space_group_name_H-M   'P 1'
#
loop_
_entity.id
_entity.type
_entity.pdbx_description
1 polymer ?
#
loop_
_entity_poly.entity_id
_entity_poly.type
_entity_poly.pdbx_seq_one_letter_code
_entity_poly.pdbx_strand_id
1 'polypeptide(L)'
;MSRIRFWILFLAASCCACAAPVRDAPAPSESKPSHMIFLVSHGWHAGIVLRRTDLPDSVWPAPEDFPDAQYLEVGWGDKDYYQTPDSHMGIILKAGLLPTASVLHIVGFNGTVPAYFPFSEIIRIELSSAGFEHLSRTIARDETGNAISLGPGLYGNSRFYLSKEVYHLFNTCNVWTARTQ
;
A
#
# COMPACT_ATOMS: atom_id res chain seq x y z
N MET A 1 10.84 12.61 -60.04
CA MET A 1 9.97 13.09 -58.95
C MET A 1 10.52 12.51 -57.67
N SER A 2 11.45 13.21 -57.01
CA SER A 2 11.19 14.22 -55.99
C SER A 2 10.95 13.59 -54.62
N ARG A 3 11.98 13.75 -53.76
CA ARG A 3 11.90 13.92 -52.30
C ARG A 3 11.62 12.68 -51.45
N ILE A 4 12.69 11.99 -51.04
CA ILE A 4 12.96 11.73 -49.60
C ILE A 4 14.50 11.85 -49.41
N ARG A 5 14.95 13.10 -49.23
CA ARG A 5 16.13 13.48 -48.46
C ARG A 5 15.57 14.23 -47.24
N PHE A 6 16.25 14.16 -46.10
CA PHE A 6 15.81 14.56 -44.75
C PHE A 6 14.93 13.48 -44.12
N TRP A 7 15.37 12.64 -43.18
CA TRP A 7 16.08 12.97 -41.94
C TRP A 7 16.98 11.81 -41.49
N ILE A 8 18.26 11.81 -41.93
CA ILE A 8 19.35 11.29 -41.11
C ILE A 8 19.84 12.50 -40.33
N LEU A 9 19.45 12.62 -39.06
CA LEU A 9 20.04 13.48 -38.01
C LEU A 9 19.02 13.59 -36.88
N PHE A 10 19.16 12.74 -35.86
CA PHE A 10 19.19 13.11 -34.43
C PHE A 10 19.31 11.81 -33.62
N LEU A 11 20.40 11.07 -33.88
CA LEU A 11 20.86 9.97 -33.03
C LEU A 11 22.15 10.45 -32.34
N ALA A 12 22.02 11.41 -31.44
CA ALA A 12 23.10 11.84 -30.53
C ALA A 12 22.53 12.80 -29.48
N ALA A 13 22.18 12.28 -28.30
CA ALA A 13 22.30 12.96 -27.00
C ALA A 13 21.59 12.17 -25.89
N SER A 14 22.29 11.21 -25.27
CA SER A 14 22.25 10.96 -23.81
C SER A 14 22.97 9.66 -23.46
N CYS A 15 24.25 9.56 -23.78
CA CYS A 15 25.18 8.73 -23.02
C CYS A 15 26.01 9.67 -22.16
N CYS A 16 25.47 10.04 -21.00
CA CYS A 16 26.19 10.59 -19.84
C CYS A 16 25.17 10.86 -18.72
N ALA A 17 24.56 9.80 -18.19
CA ALA A 17 24.01 9.84 -16.84
C ALA A 17 25.02 9.12 -15.95
N CYS A 18 25.72 9.91 -15.14
CA CYS A 18 26.84 9.49 -14.32
C CYS A 18 26.51 8.25 -13.48
N ALA A 19 27.38 7.24 -13.53
CA ALA A 19 27.48 6.23 -12.50
C ALA A 19 27.80 6.94 -11.18
N ALA A 20 26.77 7.27 -10.41
CA ALA A 20 26.95 7.67 -9.02
C ALA A 20 27.48 6.43 -8.27
N PRO A 21 28.54 6.56 -7.45
CA PRO A 21 28.93 5.47 -6.58
C PRO A 21 27.75 5.15 -5.66
N VAL A 22 27.36 3.88 -5.61
CA VAL A 22 26.46 3.36 -4.58
C VAL A 22 27.13 3.71 -3.25
N ARG A 23 26.56 4.68 -2.52
CA ARG A 23 26.98 4.93 -1.15
C ARG A 23 26.65 3.67 -0.38
N ASP A 24 27.67 3.05 0.22
CA ASP A 24 27.47 1.96 1.16
C ASP A 24 26.38 2.37 2.16
N ALA A 25 25.30 1.60 2.19
CA ALA A 25 24.25 1.78 3.18
C ALA A 25 24.90 1.68 4.56
N PRO A 26 24.61 2.58 5.50
CA PRO A 26 25.10 2.46 6.87
C PRO A 26 24.77 1.07 7.41
N ALA A 27 25.76 0.43 8.06
CA ALA A 27 25.53 -0.83 8.77
C ALA A 27 24.29 -0.70 9.68
N PRO A 28 23.42 -1.73 9.74
CA PRO A 28 22.20 -1.65 10.54
C PRO A 28 22.57 -1.34 11.99
N SER A 29 22.20 -0.15 12.45
CA SER A 29 22.39 0.25 13.85
C SER A 29 21.56 -0.67 14.73
N GLU A 30 22.15 -1.17 15.83
CA GLU A 30 21.45 -2.01 16.79
C GLU A 30 20.16 -1.33 17.32
N SER A 31 19.05 -1.99 17.02
CA SER A 31 17.77 -2.00 17.75
C SER A 31 16.95 -0.70 17.83
N LYS A 32 16.43 -0.25 16.68
CA LYS A 32 15.04 0.24 16.68
C LYS A 32 14.13 -1.00 16.62
N PRO A 33 12.99 -1.05 17.33
CA PRO A 33 12.04 -2.13 17.14
C PRO A 33 11.62 -2.14 15.67
N SER A 34 12.03 -3.18 14.94
CA SER A 34 11.61 -3.44 13.57
C SER A 34 10.52 -4.50 13.60
N HIS A 35 9.39 -4.19 12.97
CA HIS A 35 8.30 -5.14 12.84
C HIS A 35 8.50 -5.93 11.55
N MET A 36 8.47 -7.26 11.63
CA MET A 36 8.56 -8.08 10.41
C MET A 36 7.19 -8.10 9.73
N ILE A 37 7.13 -7.56 8.51
CA ILE A 37 5.91 -7.53 7.70
C ILE A 37 6.09 -8.36 6.44
N PHE A 38 4.97 -8.68 5.80
CA PHE A 38 4.97 -9.20 4.45
C PHE A 38 4.33 -8.19 3.51
N LEU A 39 4.95 -7.95 2.36
CA LEU A 39 4.30 -7.29 1.24
C LEU A 39 3.71 -8.37 0.35
N VAL A 40 2.43 -8.25 0.05
CA VAL A 40 1.66 -9.22 -0.73
C VAL A 40 1.19 -8.54 -2.00
N SER A 41 1.60 -9.05 -3.16
CA SER A 41 1.13 -8.57 -4.45
C SER A 41 0.03 -9.48 -4.98
N HIS A 42 -1.11 -8.88 -5.30
CA HIS A 42 -2.25 -9.49 -5.98
C HIS A 42 -2.26 -9.13 -7.49
N GLY A 43 -1.10 -8.82 -8.06
CA GLY A 43 -0.93 -8.39 -9.45
C GLY A 43 -1.12 -6.88 -9.63
N TRP A 44 -2.34 -6.38 -9.46
CA TRP A 44 -2.67 -4.94 -9.62
C TRP A 44 -2.74 -4.18 -8.29
N HIS A 45 -2.67 -4.89 -7.17
CA HIS A 45 -2.77 -4.34 -5.83
C HIS A 45 -1.68 -4.93 -4.93
N ALA A 46 -1.08 -4.08 -4.08
CA ALA A 46 -0.16 -4.48 -3.04
C ALA A 46 -0.78 -4.21 -1.65
N GLY A 47 -0.70 -5.22 -0.79
CA GLY A 47 -1.14 -5.19 0.60
C GLY A 47 0.02 -5.39 1.57
N ILE A 48 -0.15 -4.91 2.79
CA ILE A 48 0.82 -5.09 3.88
C ILE A 48 0.23 -6.03 4.92
N VAL A 49 0.94 -7.10 5.24
CA VAL A 49 0.54 -8.04 6.29
C VAL A 49 1.40 -7.84 7.53
N LEU A 50 0.73 -7.60 8.67
CA LEU A 50 1.35 -7.48 9.99
C LEU A 50 0.76 -8.52 10.94
N ARG A 51 1.55 -8.97 11.93
CA ARG A 51 0.98 -9.74 13.04
C ARG A 51 0.13 -8.82 13.90
N ARG A 52 -1.02 -9.30 14.35
CA ARG A 52 -1.90 -8.52 15.23
C ARG A 52 -1.20 -8.14 16.55
N THR A 53 -0.36 -9.02 17.09
CA THR A 53 0.40 -8.79 18.33
C THR A 53 1.44 -7.68 18.24
N ASP A 54 1.83 -7.31 17.03
CA ASP A 54 2.84 -6.27 16.78
C ASP A 54 2.20 -4.87 16.75
N LEU A 55 0.87 -4.80 16.84
CA LEU A 55 0.07 -3.59 16.67
C LEU A 55 -0.46 -3.11 18.03
N PRO A 56 -0.17 -1.86 18.46
CA PRO A 56 -0.79 -1.29 19.64
C PRO A 56 -2.30 -1.13 19.43
N ASP A 57 -3.09 -1.48 20.44
CA ASP A 57 -4.56 -1.32 20.39
C ASP A 57 -5.00 0.13 20.19
N SER A 58 -4.17 1.10 20.59
CA SER A 58 -4.42 2.53 20.38
C SER A 58 -4.27 2.98 18.93
N VAL A 59 -3.58 2.19 18.10
CA VAL A 59 -3.12 2.60 16.76
C VAL A 59 -3.89 1.91 15.64
N TRP A 60 -4.47 0.74 15.90
CA TRP A 60 -5.20 -0.03 14.90
C TRP A 60 -6.70 -0.08 15.18
N PRO A 61 -7.53 -0.53 14.23
CA PRO A 61 -8.94 -0.74 14.50
C PRO A 61 -9.14 -1.67 15.69
N ALA A 62 -10.30 -1.50 16.30
CA ALA A 62 -10.60 -2.06 17.61
C ALA A 62 -10.44 -3.59 17.57
N PRO A 63 -9.82 -4.20 18.59
CA PRO A 63 -9.59 -5.66 18.63
C PRO A 63 -10.85 -6.48 18.34
N GLU A 64 -12.02 -5.98 18.74
CA GLU A 64 -13.31 -6.63 18.48
C GLU A 64 -13.67 -6.81 17.00
N ASP A 65 -13.07 -6.06 16.07
CA ASP A 65 -13.32 -6.24 14.65
C ASP A 65 -12.64 -7.52 14.11
N PHE A 66 -11.54 -7.95 14.75
CA PHE A 66 -10.74 -9.10 14.33
C PHE A 66 -10.26 -9.93 15.54
N PRO A 67 -11.17 -10.42 16.42
CA PRO A 67 -10.82 -10.90 17.75
C PRO A 67 -9.91 -12.13 17.74
N ASP A 68 -10.04 -12.98 16.71
CA ASP A 68 -9.30 -14.23 16.59
C ASP A 68 -8.17 -14.17 15.54
N ALA A 69 -7.87 -12.99 14.99
CA ALA A 69 -6.93 -12.86 13.88
C ALA A 69 -5.46 -12.84 14.34
N GLN A 70 -4.65 -13.74 13.79
CA GLN A 70 -3.19 -13.77 13.95
C GLN A 70 -2.51 -12.69 13.13
N TYR A 71 -3.04 -12.44 11.93
CA TYR A 71 -2.51 -11.48 10.98
C TYR A 71 -3.61 -10.53 10.50
N LEU A 72 -3.21 -9.30 10.20
CA LEU A 72 -4.00 -8.35 9.45
C LEU A 72 -3.32 -8.08 8.12
N GLU A 73 -4.04 -8.27 7.02
CA GLU A 73 -3.67 -7.73 5.71
C GLU A 73 -4.33 -6.35 5.54
N VAL A 74 -3.59 -5.41 4.98
CA VAL A 74 -3.97 -4.00 4.90
C VAL A 74 -3.68 -3.49 3.50
N GLY A 75 -4.75 -3.29 2.74
CA GLY A 75 -4.73 -2.61 1.45
C GLY A 75 -5.16 -1.15 1.59
N TRP A 76 -4.58 -0.26 0.79
CA TRP A 76 -4.99 1.13 0.69
C TRP A 76 -5.32 1.50 -0.76
N GLY A 77 -6.39 2.27 -0.97
CA GLY A 77 -6.71 2.74 -2.30
C GLY A 77 -7.88 3.71 -2.36
N ASP A 78 -8.26 4.08 -3.58
CA ASP A 78 -9.40 4.96 -3.84
C ASP A 78 -10.71 4.37 -3.29
N LYS A 79 -11.49 5.21 -2.60
CA LYS A 79 -12.73 4.81 -1.93
C LYS A 79 -13.78 4.27 -2.89
N ASP A 80 -14.01 4.95 -4.01
CA ASP A 80 -15.07 4.58 -4.95
C ASP A 80 -14.67 3.32 -5.72
N TYR A 81 -13.39 3.21 -6.10
CA TYR A 81 -12.83 2.03 -6.75
C TYR A 81 -12.88 0.79 -5.86
N TYR A 82 -12.46 0.89 -4.60
CA TYR A 82 -12.44 -0.25 -3.68
C TYR A 82 -13.83 -0.75 -3.30
N GLN A 83 -14.82 0.14 -3.23
CA GLN A 83 -16.15 -0.22 -2.74
C GLN A 83 -17.17 -0.49 -3.85
N THR A 84 -16.77 -0.39 -5.12
CA THR A 84 -17.66 -0.65 -6.28
C THR A 84 -17.31 -2.00 -6.92
N PRO A 85 -18.21 -3.01 -6.86
CA PRO A 85 -17.95 -4.36 -7.38
C PRO A 85 -17.58 -4.42 -8.87
N ASP A 86 -18.04 -3.44 -9.66
CA ASP A 86 -17.76 -3.32 -11.10
C ASP A 86 -17.20 -1.93 -11.42
N SER A 87 -15.95 -1.70 -11.02
CA SER A 87 -15.23 -0.44 -11.31
C SER A 87 -15.06 -0.26 -12.83
N HIS A 88 -15.91 0.58 -13.43
CA HIS A 88 -15.83 0.91 -14.85
C HIS A 88 -14.72 1.94 -15.13
N MET A 89 -14.29 2.04 -16.39
CA MET A 89 -13.18 2.91 -16.82
C MET A 89 -13.27 4.36 -16.31
N GLY A 90 -14.48 4.88 -16.11
CA GLY A 90 -14.71 6.21 -15.54
C GLY A 90 -14.19 6.36 -14.10
N ILE A 91 -14.35 5.34 -13.25
CA ILE A 91 -13.84 5.33 -11.88
C ILE A 91 -12.31 5.23 -11.87
N ILE A 92 -11.74 4.40 -12.77
CA ILE A 92 -10.29 4.26 -12.92
C ILE A 92 -9.66 5.59 -13.37
N LEU A 93 -10.27 6.24 -14.36
CA LEU A 93 -9.78 7.53 -14.88
C LEU A 93 -9.94 8.65 -13.85
N LYS A 94 -11.05 8.66 -13.09
CA LYS A 94 -11.27 9.60 -11.98
C LYS A 94 -10.22 9.43 -10.88
N ALA A 95 -10.02 8.21 -10.40
CA ALA A 95 -9.03 7.90 -9.36
C ALA A 95 -7.58 8.18 -9.81
N GLY A 96 -7.30 8.05 -11.11
CA GLY A 96 -6.02 8.48 -11.68
C GLY A 96 -5.89 10.00 -11.73
N LEU A 97 -6.83 10.70 -12.36
CA LEU A 97 -6.65 12.10 -12.75
C LEU A 97 -7.00 13.12 -11.68
N LEU A 98 -7.83 12.77 -10.68
CA LEU A 98 -8.28 13.69 -9.65
C LEU A 98 -7.87 13.21 -8.26
N PRO A 99 -7.56 14.13 -7.33
CA PRO A 99 -7.44 13.78 -5.92
C PRO A 99 -8.79 13.29 -5.36
N THR A 100 -8.82 12.08 -4.80
CA THR A 100 -10.03 11.44 -4.27
C THR A 100 -9.88 10.94 -2.84
N ALA A 101 -11.01 10.76 -2.16
CA ALA A 101 -11.03 10.10 -0.86
C ALA A 101 -10.52 8.65 -0.98
N SER A 102 -9.83 8.19 0.05
CA SER A 102 -9.26 6.85 0.08
C SER A 102 -9.77 6.04 1.28
N VAL A 103 -9.61 4.73 1.21
CA VAL A 103 -9.98 3.78 2.25
C VAL A 103 -8.86 2.79 2.51
N LEU A 104 -8.87 2.24 3.72
CA LEU A 104 -8.13 1.04 4.06
C LEU A 104 -9.08 -0.15 4.01
N HIS A 105 -8.68 -1.22 3.34
CA HIS A 105 -9.32 -2.53 3.41
C HIS A 105 -8.47 -3.39 4.34
N ILE A 106 -9.04 -3.82 5.47
CA ILE A 106 -8.32 -4.60 6.47
C ILE A 106 -8.98 -5.97 6.59
N VAL A 107 -8.17 -7.03 6.42
CA VAL A 107 -8.60 -8.42 6.48
C VAL A 107 -7.89 -9.13 7.62
N GLY A 108 -8.66 -9.64 8.58
CA GLY A 108 -8.15 -10.50 9.65
C GLY A 108 -8.13 -11.96 9.22
N PHE A 109 -7.01 -12.64 9.42
CA PHE A 109 -6.87 -14.06 9.07
C PHE A 109 -5.90 -14.85 9.97
N ASN A 110 -5.99 -16.17 9.84
CA ASN A 110 -5.21 -17.16 10.59
C ASN A 110 -4.46 -18.10 9.66
N GLY A 111 -3.36 -18.67 10.17
CA GLY A 111 -2.48 -19.54 9.39
C GLY A 111 -1.30 -18.78 8.77
N THR A 112 -0.51 -19.47 7.96
CA THR A 112 0.68 -18.87 7.34
C THR A 112 0.28 -17.97 6.17
N VAL A 113 0.99 -16.85 5.99
CA VAL A 113 0.71 -15.89 4.91
C VAL A 113 0.69 -16.55 3.52
N PRO A 114 1.64 -17.45 3.15
CA PRO A 114 1.58 -18.14 1.87
C PRO A 114 0.43 -19.13 1.72
N ALA A 115 -0.08 -19.70 2.81
CA ALA A 115 -1.23 -20.60 2.75
C ALA A 115 -2.54 -19.82 2.55
N TYR A 116 -2.65 -18.63 3.14
CA TYR A 116 -3.83 -17.78 2.98
C TYR A 116 -3.84 -17.06 1.62
N PHE A 117 -2.67 -16.68 1.10
CA PHE A 117 -2.50 -16.05 -0.21
C PHE A 117 -1.67 -16.91 -1.19
N PRO A 118 -2.16 -18.09 -1.60
CA PRO A 118 -1.37 -19.07 -2.35
C PRO A 118 -1.02 -18.64 -3.78
N PHE A 119 -1.70 -17.63 -4.32
CA PHE A 119 -1.50 -17.11 -5.68
C PHE A 119 -0.83 -15.73 -5.72
N SER A 120 -0.37 -15.24 -4.57
CA SER A 120 0.27 -13.94 -4.46
C SER A 120 1.79 -14.05 -4.43
N GLU A 121 2.47 -13.04 -4.97
CA GLU A 121 3.89 -12.84 -4.69
C GLU A 121 4.02 -12.25 -3.28
N ILE A 122 4.89 -12.85 -2.46
CA ILE A 122 5.04 -12.48 -1.04
C ILE A 122 6.51 -12.25 -0.77
N ILE A 123 6.84 -11.04 -0.31
CA ILE A 123 8.18 -10.72 0.18
C ILE A 123 8.11 -10.32 1.64
N ARG A 124 9.12 -10.73 2.41
CA ARG A 124 9.22 -10.42 3.83
C ARG A 124 10.25 -9.31 4.03
N ILE A 125 9.86 -8.24 4.71
CA ILE A 125 10.73 -7.09 4.96
C ILE A 125 10.63 -6.64 6.42
N GLU A 126 11.61 -5.85 6.84
CA GLU A 126 11.56 -5.11 8.10
C GLU A 126 10.81 -3.80 7.88
N LEU A 127 9.81 -3.54 8.71
CA LEU A 127 9.09 -2.27 8.76
C LEU A 127 9.87 -1.30 9.64
N SER A 128 10.30 -0.20 9.04
CA SER A 128 10.91 0.91 9.76
C SER A 128 9.90 1.57 10.70
N SER A 129 10.37 2.19 11.79
CA SER A 129 9.48 2.93 12.70
C SER A 129 8.76 4.08 11.99
N ALA A 130 9.38 4.67 10.97
CA ALA A 130 8.76 5.71 10.14
C ALA A 130 7.65 5.14 9.25
N GLY A 131 7.86 3.96 8.66
CA GLY A 131 6.84 3.24 7.90
C GLY A 131 5.64 2.85 8.77
N PHE A 132 5.91 2.38 9.98
CA PHE A 132 4.85 2.07 10.96
C PHE A 132 4.02 3.31 11.32
N GLU A 133 4.69 4.42 11.62
CA GLU A 133 4.03 5.70 11.90
C GLU A 133 3.22 6.21 10.70
N HIS A 134 3.72 6.03 9.47
CA HIS A 134 2.99 6.38 8.26
C HIS A 134 1.67 5.59 8.16
N LEU A 135 1.76 4.27 8.25
CA LEU A 135 0.60 3.36 8.18
C LEU A 135 -0.46 3.70 9.24
N SER A 136 0.01 4.00 10.45
CA SER A 136 -0.83 4.40 11.59
C SER A 136 -1.60 5.70 11.33
N ARG A 137 -0.96 6.67 10.68
CA ARG A 137 -1.55 7.99 10.37
C ARG A 137 -2.51 7.94 9.19
N THR A 138 -2.39 6.93 8.32
CA THR A 138 -3.32 6.73 7.20
C THR A 138 -4.75 6.50 7.71
N ILE A 139 -4.96 5.89 8.88
CA ILE A 139 -6.29 5.62 9.44
C ILE A 139 -6.98 6.93 9.89
N ALA A 140 -8.18 7.19 9.35
CA ALA A 140 -9.03 8.27 9.84
C ALA A 140 -9.71 7.90 11.16
N ARG A 141 -9.78 8.87 12.07
CA ARG A 141 -10.32 8.70 13.41
C ARG A 141 -11.39 9.73 13.71
N ASP A 142 -12.39 9.33 14.48
CA ASP A 142 -13.44 10.22 14.97
C ASP A 142 -12.98 11.07 16.18
N GLU A 143 -13.89 11.88 16.71
CA GLU A 143 -13.63 12.76 17.86
C GLU A 143 -13.28 12.01 19.15
N THR A 144 -13.67 10.73 19.25
CA THR A 144 -13.35 9.85 20.38
C THR A 144 -12.03 9.10 20.19
N GLY A 145 -11.37 9.29 19.03
CA GLY A 145 -10.12 8.64 18.68
C GLY A 145 -10.29 7.26 18.06
N ASN A 146 -11.50 6.81 17.75
CA ASN A 146 -11.75 5.49 17.17
C ASN A 146 -11.62 5.51 15.64
N ALA A 147 -11.17 4.40 15.04
CA ALA A 147 -11.07 4.28 13.59
C ALA A 147 -12.47 4.35 12.94
N ILE A 148 -12.62 5.17 11.90
CA ILE A 148 -13.92 5.37 11.24
C ILE A 148 -14.20 4.19 10.31
N SER A 149 -15.01 3.24 10.78
CA SER A 149 -15.49 2.09 9.98
C SER A 149 -16.49 2.53 8.91
N LEU A 150 -16.30 2.04 7.69
CA LEU A 150 -17.20 2.21 6.54
C LEU A 150 -18.05 0.96 6.24
N GLY A 151 -17.95 -0.07 7.08
CA GLY A 151 -18.71 -1.31 6.95
C GLY A 151 -17.91 -2.49 6.35
N PRO A 152 -18.60 -3.59 6.00
CA PRO A 152 -17.97 -4.84 5.56
C PRO A 152 -17.02 -4.65 4.38
N GLY A 153 -15.91 -5.41 4.38
CA GLY A 153 -14.93 -5.43 3.30
C GLY A 153 -15.29 -6.40 2.17
N LEU A 154 -14.36 -6.58 1.23
CA LEU A 154 -14.59 -7.34 0.00
C LEU A 154 -14.63 -8.87 0.18
N TYR A 155 -13.85 -9.40 1.13
CA TYR A 155 -13.67 -10.85 1.29
C TYR A 155 -13.21 -11.22 2.70
N GLY A 156 -13.40 -12.48 3.08
CA GLY A 156 -12.97 -12.99 4.38
C GLY A 156 -13.59 -12.22 5.55
N ASN A 157 -12.95 -12.30 6.72
CA ASN A 157 -13.28 -11.42 7.84
C ASN A 157 -12.60 -10.06 7.62
N SER A 158 -13.27 -9.16 6.89
CA SER A 158 -12.70 -7.86 6.53
C SER A 158 -13.66 -6.69 6.68
N ARG A 159 -13.06 -5.50 6.81
CA ARG A 159 -13.77 -4.24 6.98
C ARG A 159 -13.07 -3.11 6.23
N PHE A 160 -13.84 -2.14 5.77
CA PHE A 160 -13.32 -0.88 5.28
C PHE A 160 -13.22 0.17 6.39
N TYR A 161 -12.15 0.95 6.36
CA TYR A 161 -11.97 2.13 7.19
C TYR A 161 -11.67 3.35 6.33
N LEU A 162 -12.14 4.51 6.75
CA LEU A 162 -11.81 5.76 6.08
C LEU A 162 -10.30 6.05 6.27
N SER A 163 -9.66 6.53 5.22
CA SER A 163 -8.27 6.99 5.29
C SER A 163 -8.19 8.53 5.28
N LYS A 164 -7.18 9.08 5.95
CA LYS A 164 -6.85 10.51 5.94
C LYS A 164 -6.09 10.94 4.69
N GLU A 165 -5.55 9.99 3.95
CA GLU A 165 -4.78 10.25 2.74
C GLU A 165 -5.66 10.43 1.51
N VAL A 166 -5.10 11.05 0.48
CA VAL A 166 -5.79 11.33 -0.77
C VAL A 166 -5.17 10.45 -1.86
N TYR A 167 -6.00 9.76 -2.62
CA TYR A 167 -5.57 8.93 -3.73
C TYR A 167 -5.46 9.77 -5.01
N HIS A 168 -4.44 9.53 -5.83
CA HIS A 168 -4.29 10.10 -7.18
C HIS A 168 -3.17 9.38 -7.96
N LEU A 169 -2.94 9.73 -9.24
CA LEU A 169 -1.96 9.05 -10.11
C LEU A 169 -0.53 8.90 -9.54
N PHE A 170 -0.09 9.86 -8.71
CA PHE A 170 1.24 9.85 -8.10
C PHE A 170 1.25 9.33 -6.65
N ASN A 171 0.07 9.01 -6.10
CA ASN A 171 -0.11 8.44 -4.78
C ASN A 171 -1.03 7.21 -4.90
N THR A 172 -0.46 6.11 -5.42
CA THR A 172 -1.15 4.83 -5.63
C THR A 172 -0.83 3.83 -4.53
N CYS A 173 -1.51 2.69 -4.50
CA CYS A 173 -1.26 1.62 -3.52
C CYS A 173 0.20 1.14 -3.50
N ASN A 174 0.87 1.11 -4.66
CA ASN A 174 2.28 0.74 -4.76
C ASN A 174 3.20 1.80 -4.15
N VAL A 175 2.91 3.08 -4.38
CA VAL A 175 3.68 4.19 -3.79
C VAL A 175 3.48 4.23 -2.28
N TRP A 176 2.23 4.04 -1.82
CA TRP A 176 1.90 3.96 -0.40
C TRP A 176 2.64 2.80 0.28
N THR A 177 2.63 1.60 -0.33
CA THR A 177 3.37 0.44 0.17
C THR A 177 4.89 0.68 0.18
N ALA A 178 5.44 1.37 -0.81
CA ALA A 178 6.88 1.65 -0.86
C ALA A 178 7.35 2.60 0.26
N ARG A 179 6.47 3.43 0.83
CA ARG A 179 6.80 4.32 1.96
C ARG A 179 6.93 3.60 3.30
N THR A 180 6.61 2.30 3.36
CA THR A 180 6.74 1.50 4.57
C THR A 180 8.10 0.80 4.69
N GLN A 181 9.06 1.13 3.83
CA GLN A 181 10.45 0.65 3.93
C GLN A 181 11.30 1.46 4.93
#